data_AF-A0ABD3WZ08-F1
#
_entry.id   AF-A0ABD3WZ08-F1
#
_cell.length_a   1.000
_cell.length_b   1.000
_cell.length_c   1.000
_cell.angle_alpha   90.00
_cell.angle_beta   90.00
_cell.angle_gamma   90.00
#
_symmetry.space_group_name_H-M   'P 1'
#
loop_
_entity.id
_entity.type
_entity.pdbx_description
1 polymer ?
#
loop_
_entity_poly.entity_id
_entity_poly.type
_entity_poly.pdbx_seq_one_letter_code
_entity_poly.pdbx_strand_id
1 'polypeptide(L)'
;MATDAQQKVPKQLLGDIAKADQAKLNHVDVDEKVQLPSPEVIAQEKQEQELKEKVQNFCKDNLKHTVSVEKNPLPDQDVIAQEKQEKALKDSVEHFDPAKLKHTEPEVKNPLPDSDAISQEKQEKALKESVEHFNKTNLKHTEPEVKNPLPDNEAISQEKQEKAFKESLEHFNKTSLRPTEPAVKNPLPDTEVINQEKKEVELRKSVSEFDKSKLAHVEPEEKLTLPDTEVIQQEKTELEKKKGIEQFNRRSLKHIETEEKNPLPSKDDIDLEKKCCK
;
A
#
# COMPACT_ATOMS: atom_id res chain seq x y z
N MET A 1 -16.67 16.01 -66.20
CA MET A 1 -15.91 16.93 -65.32
C MET A 1 -14.83 16.10 -64.62
N ALA A 2 -13.64 16.68 -64.48
CA ALA A 2 -12.36 16.11 -63.99
C ALA A 2 -11.71 15.08 -64.94
N THR A 3 -10.91 15.48 -65.94
CA THR A 3 -9.47 15.84 -65.90
C THR A 3 -8.55 14.72 -65.42
N ASP A 4 -8.12 13.87 -66.35
CA ASP A 4 -6.90 13.09 -66.19
C ASP A 4 -5.76 13.85 -66.88
N ALA A 5 -5.08 14.69 -66.12
CA ALA A 5 -3.92 15.43 -66.57
C ALA A 5 -2.72 14.49 -66.56
N GLN A 6 -2.55 13.71 -67.63
CA GLN A 6 -1.24 13.11 -67.92
C GLN A 6 -0.25 14.26 -68.13
N GLN A 7 0.54 14.54 -67.10
CA GLN A 7 1.67 15.46 -67.12
C GLN A 7 2.65 14.96 -68.20
N LYS A 8 2.48 15.48 -69.42
CA LYS A 8 3.31 15.14 -70.57
C LYS A 8 4.69 15.73 -70.28
N VAL A 9 5.62 14.87 -69.84
CA VAL A 9 7.00 15.27 -69.53
C VAL A 9 7.56 16.01 -70.75
N PRO A 10 8.05 17.25 -70.60
CA PRO A 10 8.58 18.02 -71.72
C PRO A 10 9.63 17.21 -72.48
N LYS A 11 9.51 17.11 -73.81
CA LYS A 11 10.45 16.34 -74.65
C LYS A 11 11.91 16.79 -74.49
N GLN A 12 12.12 18.04 -74.09
CA GLN A 12 13.44 18.56 -73.72
C GLN A 12 14.02 17.88 -72.48
N LEU A 13 13.24 17.73 -71.40
CA LEU A 13 13.66 17.00 -70.20
C LEU A 13 14.06 15.55 -70.50
N LEU A 14 13.31 14.87 -71.38
CA LEU A 14 13.69 13.51 -71.81
C LEU A 14 15.01 13.48 -72.58
N GLY A 15 15.26 14.49 -73.41
CA GLY A 15 16.52 14.64 -74.14
C GLY A 15 17.70 14.99 -73.24
N ASP A 16 17.46 15.80 -72.20
CA ASP A 16 18.49 16.20 -71.23
C ASP A 16 18.85 15.05 -70.30
N ILE A 17 17.87 14.22 -69.89
CA ILE A 17 18.12 12.97 -69.14
C ILE A 17 18.86 11.95 -70.02
N ALA A 18 18.51 11.83 -71.31
CA ALA A 18 19.22 10.93 -72.23
C ALA A 18 20.67 11.36 -72.53
N LYS A 19 20.98 12.66 -72.34
CA LYS A 19 22.33 13.22 -72.44
C LYS A 19 23.05 13.31 -71.09
N ALA A 20 22.38 12.94 -70.00
CA ALA A 20 22.98 12.96 -68.67
C ALA A 20 24.06 11.88 -68.61
N ASP A 21 25.31 12.33 -68.65
CA ASP A 21 26.47 11.48 -68.56
C ASP A 21 26.63 11.01 -67.12
N GLN A 22 26.33 9.72 -66.88
CA GLN A 22 26.40 9.10 -65.56
C GLN A 22 27.83 9.15 -64.98
N ALA A 23 28.86 9.32 -65.83
CA ALA A 23 30.25 9.48 -65.42
C ALA A 23 30.57 10.88 -64.86
N LYS A 24 29.66 11.86 -64.99
CA LYS A 24 29.80 13.21 -64.41
C LYS A 24 29.04 13.38 -63.09
N LEU A 25 28.36 12.33 -62.62
CA LEU A 25 27.78 12.31 -61.28
C LEU A 25 28.92 12.16 -60.26
N ASN A 26 28.87 12.93 -59.18
CA ASN A 26 29.82 12.76 -58.08
C ASN A 26 29.73 11.33 -57.56
N HIS A 27 30.85 10.62 -57.56
CA HIS A 27 30.93 9.34 -56.88
C HIS A 27 30.75 9.59 -55.39
N VAL A 28 29.77 8.94 -54.79
CA VAL A 28 29.63 8.86 -53.34
C VAL A 28 30.06 7.45 -52.98
N ASP A 29 31.24 7.32 -52.38
CA ASP A 29 31.65 6.09 -51.71
C ASP A 29 30.69 5.88 -50.54
N VAL A 30 29.83 4.87 -50.67
CA VAL A 30 28.98 4.45 -49.55
C VAL A 30 29.85 3.61 -48.64
N ASP A 31 30.43 4.22 -47.62
CA ASP A 31 31.09 3.50 -46.52
C ASP A 31 30.01 2.76 -45.71
N GLU A 32 29.54 1.62 -46.22
CA GLU A 32 28.79 0.67 -45.40
C GLU A 32 29.79 0.11 -44.38
N LYS A 33 29.76 0.64 -43.16
CA LYS A 33 30.52 0.12 -42.02
C LYS A 33 29.99 -1.26 -41.63
N VAL A 34 30.26 -2.27 -42.45
CA VAL A 34 30.16 -3.67 -42.05
C VAL A 34 31.33 -3.92 -41.10
N GLN A 35 31.14 -3.60 -39.83
CA GLN A 35 32.11 -3.92 -38.79
C GLN A 35 32.17 -5.44 -38.70
N LEU A 36 33.26 -6.02 -39.19
CA LEU A 36 33.55 -7.44 -38.97
C LEU A 36 33.56 -7.69 -37.46
N PRO A 37 33.01 -8.83 -37.00
CA PRO A 37 33.03 -9.16 -35.59
C PRO A 37 34.47 -9.11 -35.08
N SER A 38 34.67 -8.54 -33.90
CA SER A 38 36.02 -8.43 -33.33
C SER A 38 36.59 -9.84 -33.08
N PRO A 39 37.92 -10.01 -33.07
CA PRO A 39 38.55 -11.29 -32.73
C PRO A 39 38.08 -11.85 -31.38
N GLU A 40 37.69 -10.98 -30.45
CA GLU A 40 37.15 -11.35 -29.14
C GLU A 40 35.74 -11.94 -29.25
N VAL A 41 34.86 -11.35 -30.05
CA VAL A 41 33.51 -11.88 -30.30
C VAL A 41 33.57 -13.26 -30.95
N ILE A 42 34.48 -13.45 -31.93
CA ILE A 42 34.69 -14.75 -32.59
C ILE A 42 35.23 -15.79 -31.59
N ALA A 43 36.13 -15.39 -30.69
CA ALA A 43 36.66 -16.29 -29.66
C ALA A 43 35.59 -16.69 -28.64
N GLN A 44 34.74 -15.75 -28.22
CA GLN A 44 33.62 -16.02 -27.31
C GLN A 44 32.59 -16.95 -27.96
N GLU A 45 32.21 -16.71 -29.22
CA GLU A 45 31.27 -17.56 -29.96
C GLU A 45 31.81 -18.99 -30.09
N LYS A 46 33.11 -19.15 -30.38
CA LYS A 46 33.76 -20.46 -30.44
C LYS A 46 33.74 -21.18 -29.09
N GLN A 47 34.01 -20.45 -27.99
CA GLN A 47 33.96 -21.01 -26.64
C GLN A 47 32.53 -21.45 -26.27
N GLU A 48 31.52 -20.64 -26.60
CA GLU A 48 30.12 -20.96 -26.35
C GLU A 48 29.68 -22.20 -27.14
N GLN A 49 30.09 -22.31 -28.40
CA GLN A 49 29.82 -23.48 -29.23
C GLN A 49 30.43 -24.75 -28.62
N GLU A 50 31.68 -24.69 -28.15
CA GLU A 50 32.34 -25.82 -27.48
C GLU A 50 31.62 -26.22 -26.18
N LEU A 51 31.18 -25.26 -25.38
CA LEU A 51 30.37 -25.51 -24.17
C LEU A 51 29.03 -26.17 -24.50
N LYS A 52 28.33 -25.67 -25.53
CA LYS A 52 27.07 -26.24 -26.01
C LYS A 52 27.24 -27.68 -26.46
N GLU A 53 28.27 -27.98 -27.24
CA GLU A 53 28.58 -29.35 -27.67
C GLU A 53 28.90 -30.28 -26.50
N LYS A 54 29.66 -29.80 -25.50
CA LYS A 54 29.97 -30.58 -24.28
C LYS A 54 28.72 -30.89 -23.46
N VAL A 55 27.81 -29.93 -23.31
CA VAL A 55 26.54 -30.14 -22.59
C VAL A 55 25.61 -31.04 -23.39
N GLN A 56 25.53 -30.87 -24.71
CA GLN A 56 24.71 -31.71 -25.59
C GLN A 56 25.16 -33.18 -25.56
N ASN A 57 26.47 -33.41 -25.54
CA ASN A 57 27.06 -34.76 -25.49
C ASN A 57 27.29 -35.26 -24.05
N PHE A 58 26.74 -34.58 -23.04
CA PHE A 58 26.89 -34.97 -21.65
C PHE A 58 26.16 -36.29 -21.36
N CYS A 59 26.93 -37.33 -21.03
CA CYS A 59 26.38 -38.63 -20.64
C CYS A 59 25.89 -38.57 -19.18
N LYS A 60 24.57 -38.56 -19.01
CA LYS A 60 23.91 -38.55 -17.68
C LYS A 60 24.23 -39.79 -16.85
N ASP A 61 24.57 -40.90 -17.50
CA ASP A 61 24.92 -42.17 -16.81
C ASP A 61 26.25 -42.09 -16.05
N ASN A 62 27.09 -41.11 -16.37
CA ASN A 62 28.34 -40.83 -15.65
C ASN A 62 28.12 -40.03 -14.36
N LEU A 63 26.89 -39.58 -14.08
CA LEU A 63 26.56 -38.98 -12.79
C LEU A 63 26.66 -40.03 -11.69
N LYS A 64 27.40 -39.71 -10.62
CA LYS A 64 27.49 -40.60 -9.45
C LYS A 64 26.08 -40.79 -8.88
N HIS A 65 25.68 -42.05 -8.70
CA HIS A 65 24.43 -42.36 -8.02
C HIS A 65 24.48 -41.80 -6.60
N THR A 66 23.46 -41.02 -6.23
CA THR A 66 23.25 -40.52 -4.88
C THR A 66 21.90 -41.02 -4.39
N VAL A 67 21.85 -41.54 -3.16
CA VAL A 67 20.60 -41.94 -2.53
C VAL A 67 20.03 -40.69 -1.86
N SER A 68 19.02 -40.10 -2.49
CA SER A 68 18.25 -39.02 -1.88
C SER A 68 17.32 -39.62 -0.82
N VAL A 69 17.56 -39.30 0.46
CA VAL A 69 16.65 -39.65 1.55
C VAL A 69 15.62 -38.54 1.68
N GLU A 70 14.48 -38.70 1.02
CA GLU A 70 13.31 -37.84 1.24
C GLU A 70 12.68 -38.21 2.59
N LYS A 71 12.72 -37.27 3.54
CA LYS A 71 12.05 -37.42 4.82
C LYS A 71 10.60 -36.97 4.63
N ASN A 72 9.68 -37.93 4.54
CA ASN A 72 8.25 -37.68 4.74
C ASN A 72 7.95 -37.89 6.22
N PRO A 73 8.03 -36.85 7.08
CA PRO A 73 7.68 -37.00 8.47
C PRO A 73 6.21 -37.43 8.58
N LEU A 74 5.96 -38.40 9.45
CA LEU A 74 4.61 -38.73 9.85
C LEU A 74 3.98 -37.51 10.54
N PRO A 75 2.66 -37.32 10.45
CA PRO A 75 1.99 -36.27 11.21
C PRO A 75 2.31 -36.45 12.70
N ASP A 76 2.61 -35.35 13.37
CA ASP A 76 2.87 -35.36 14.81
C ASP A 76 1.57 -35.57 15.60
N GLN A 77 1.72 -35.77 16.91
CA GLN A 77 0.60 -36.02 17.80
C GLN A 77 -0.38 -34.85 17.87
N ASP A 78 0.10 -33.62 17.67
CA ASP A 78 -0.71 -32.41 17.72
C ASP A 78 -1.61 -32.30 16.49
N VAL A 79 -1.09 -32.58 15.30
CA VAL A 79 -1.85 -32.65 14.05
C VAL A 79 -2.95 -33.69 14.15
N ILE A 80 -2.66 -34.87 14.70
CA ILE A 80 -3.66 -35.94 14.90
C ILE A 80 -4.72 -35.51 15.92
N ALA A 81 -4.32 -34.86 17.01
CA ALA A 81 -5.24 -34.38 18.03
C ALA A 81 -6.18 -33.29 17.48
N GLN A 82 -5.64 -32.36 16.69
CA GLN A 82 -6.41 -31.30 16.04
C GLN A 82 -7.43 -31.88 15.05
N GLU A 83 -7.02 -32.81 14.19
CA GLU A 83 -7.93 -33.47 13.23
C GLU A 83 -9.06 -34.22 13.96
N LYS A 84 -8.73 -34.91 15.06
CA LYS A 84 -9.73 -35.60 15.88
C LYS A 84 -10.72 -34.64 16.56
N GLN A 85 -10.23 -33.49 17.04
CA GLN A 85 -11.08 -32.45 17.62
C GLN A 85 -12.01 -31.83 16.58
N GLU A 86 -11.49 -31.50 15.39
CA GLU A 86 -12.29 -30.96 14.30
C GLU A 86 -13.39 -31.93 13.87
N LYS A 87 -13.04 -33.22 13.75
CA LYS A 87 -14.00 -34.27 13.44
C LYS A 87 -15.10 -34.37 14.51
N ALA A 88 -14.74 -34.32 15.79
CA ALA A 88 -15.71 -34.37 16.88
C ALA A 88 -16.68 -33.16 16.86
N LEU A 89 -16.17 -31.97 16.55
CA LEU A 89 -17.00 -30.76 16.39
C LEU A 89 -17.97 -30.89 15.22
N LYS A 90 -17.48 -31.38 14.07
CA LYS A 90 -18.32 -31.64 12.89
C LYS A 90 -19.43 -32.64 13.18
N ASP A 91 -19.08 -33.78 13.78
CA ASP A 91 -20.04 -34.82 14.17
C ASP A 91 -21.10 -34.27 15.15
N SER A 92 -20.69 -33.40 16.09
CA SER A 92 -21.59 -32.76 17.06
C SER A 92 -22.55 -31.75 16.44
N VAL A 93 -22.13 -31.03 15.39
CA VAL A 93 -22.99 -30.09 14.68
C VAL A 93 -23.95 -30.84 13.76
N GLU A 94 -23.48 -31.88 13.07
CA GLU A 94 -24.31 -32.70 12.19
C GLU A 94 -25.47 -33.39 12.95
N HIS A 95 -25.21 -33.86 14.16
CA HIS A 95 -26.21 -34.53 15.01
C HIS A 95 -26.79 -33.60 16.08
N PHE A 96 -26.72 -32.29 15.87
CA PHE A 96 -27.29 -31.32 16.80
C PHE A 96 -28.81 -31.46 16.83
N ASP A 97 -29.36 -31.70 18.02
CA ASP A 97 -30.79 -31.82 18.23
C ASP A 97 -31.39 -30.44 18.58
N PRO A 98 -32.10 -29.77 17.65
CA PRO A 98 -32.69 -28.47 17.90
C PRO A 98 -33.81 -28.53 18.94
N ALA A 99 -34.37 -29.70 19.26
CA ALA A 99 -35.38 -29.84 20.32
C ALA A 99 -34.79 -29.62 21.73
N LYS A 100 -33.47 -29.64 21.88
CA LYS A 100 -32.77 -29.29 23.13
C LYS A 100 -32.65 -27.79 23.35
N LEU A 101 -32.95 -26.96 22.34
CA LEU A 101 -32.99 -25.50 22.51
C LEU A 101 -34.26 -25.11 23.26
N LYS A 102 -34.10 -24.35 24.35
CA LYS A 102 -35.25 -23.74 25.03
C LYS A 102 -35.81 -22.64 24.15
N HIS A 103 -37.11 -22.70 23.85
CA HIS A 103 -37.81 -21.59 23.22
C HIS A 103 -37.66 -20.34 24.10
N THR A 104 -37.10 -19.27 23.55
CA THR A 104 -37.08 -17.95 24.17
C THR A 104 -38.06 -17.10 23.39
N GLU A 105 -39.15 -16.69 24.03
CA GLU A 105 -40.08 -15.73 23.44
C GLU A 105 -39.45 -14.33 23.57
N PRO A 106 -39.12 -13.66 22.45
CA PRO A 106 -38.50 -12.36 22.51
C PRO A 106 -39.49 -11.32 23.06
N GLU A 107 -39.20 -10.75 24.23
CA GLU A 107 -39.91 -9.57 24.71
C GLU A 107 -39.53 -8.36 23.84
N VAL A 108 -40.35 -8.09 22.81
CA VAL A 108 -40.25 -6.85 22.03
C VAL A 108 -40.79 -5.73 22.91
N LYS A 109 -39.89 -4.99 23.56
CA LYS A 109 -40.25 -3.72 24.19
C LYS A 109 -40.63 -2.76 23.06
N ASN A 110 -41.91 -2.40 22.97
CA ASN A 110 -42.39 -1.23 22.24
C ASN A 110 -42.42 -0.07 23.25
N PRO A 111 -41.29 0.61 23.50
CA PRO A 111 -41.33 1.82 24.31
C PRO A 111 -42.26 2.83 23.63
N LEU A 112 -43.09 3.49 24.44
CA LEU A 112 -43.84 4.64 23.98
C LEU A 112 -42.86 5.71 23.48
N PRO A 113 -43.23 6.52 22.48
CA PRO A 113 -42.40 7.64 22.06
C PRO A 113 -42.13 8.55 23.26
N ASP A 114 -40.89 9.01 23.36
CA ASP A 114 -40.49 9.94 24.41
C ASP A 114 -41.05 11.35 24.15
N SER A 115 -40.89 12.22 25.14
CA SER A 115 -41.39 13.61 25.06
C SER A 115 -40.77 14.40 23.90
N ASP A 116 -39.54 14.05 23.50
CA ASP A 116 -38.83 14.76 22.44
C ASP A 116 -39.37 14.37 21.07
N ALA A 117 -39.62 13.08 20.84
CA ALA A 117 -40.26 12.56 19.62
C ALA A 117 -41.65 13.18 19.41
N ILE A 118 -42.45 13.26 20.47
CA ILE A 118 -43.79 13.89 20.42
C ILE A 118 -43.68 15.39 20.11
N SER A 119 -42.68 16.07 20.69
CA SER A 119 -42.45 17.50 20.46
C SER A 119 -42.00 17.80 19.04
N GLN A 120 -41.12 16.97 18.48
CA GLN A 120 -40.68 17.06 17.09
C GLN A 120 -41.84 16.83 16.11
N GLU A 121 -42.66 15.80 16.32
CA GLU A 121 -43.83 15.54 15.48
C GLU A 121 -44.82 16.71 15.50
N LYS A 122 -45.05 17.30 16.68
CA LYS A 122 -45.91 18.49 16.81
C LYS A 122 -45.34 19.70 16.07
N GLN A 123 -44.03 19.92 16.14
CA GLN A 123 -43.36 21.00 15.43
C GLN A 123 -43.42 20.79 13.91
N GLU A 124 -43.19 19.57 13.43
CA GLU A 124 -43.27 19.23 12.00
C GLU A 124 -44.69 19.44 11.46
N LYS A 125 -45.71 19.00 12.21
CA LYS A 125 -47.11 19.21 11.84
C LYS A 125 -47.45 20.70 11.73
N ALA A 126 -47.02 21.50 12.71
CA ALA A 126 -47.22 22.95 12.69
C ALA A 126 -46.52 23.63 11.50
N LEU A 127 -45.31 23.18 11.15
CA LEU A 127 -44.58 23.68 9.98
C LEU A 127 -45.32 23.34 8.69
N LYS A 128 -45.79 22.09 8.54
CA LYS A 128 -46.56 21.66 7.37
C LYS A 128 -47.85 22.47 7.20
N GLU A 129 -48.61 22.66 8.27
CA GLU A 129 -49.82 23.49 8.25
C GLU A 129 -49.51 24.95 7.88
N SER A 130 -48.41 25.51 8.42
CA SER A 130 -47.97 26.87 8.07
C SER A 130 -47.58 27.01 6.59
N VAL A 131 -46.98 25.99 5.99
CA VAL A 131 -46.61 25.99 4.57
C VAL A 131 -47.84 25.78 3.68
N GLU A 132 -48.78 24.93 4.08
CA GLU A 132 -50.03 24.68 3.36
C GLU A 132 -50.88 25.96 3.24
N HIS A 133 -50.94 26.74 4.31
CA HIS A 133 -51.66 28.03 4.34
C HIS A 133 -50.80 29.24 3.95
N PHE A 134 -49.60 29.02 3.42
CA PHE A 134 -48.71 30.12 3.04
C PHE A 134 -49.26 30.90 1.85
N ASN A 135 -49.64 32.15 2.09
CA ASN A 135 -50.15 33.02 1.04
C ASN A 135 -49.02 33.60 0.17
N LYS A 136 -48.85 33.02 -1.02
CA LYS A 136 -47.88 33.44 -2.03
C LYS A 136 -48.13 34.85 -2.58
N THR A 137 -49.34 35.42 -2.44
CA THR A 137 -49.63 36.79 -2.93
C THR A 137 -48.91 37.88 -2.15
N ASN A 138 -48.38 37.55 -0.96
CA ASN A 138 -47.59 38.47 -0.15
C ASN A 138 -46.09 38.48 -0.51
N LEU A 139 -45.66 37.60 -1.42
CA LEU A 139 -44.29 37.61 -1.92
C LEU A 139 -44.12 38.77 -2.90
N LYS A 140 -43.14 39.64 -2.64
CA LYS A 140 -42.74 40.67 -3.61
C LYS A 140 -42.04 39.99 -4.79
N HIS A 141 -42.54 40.22 -6.00
CA HIS A 141 -41.81 39.84 -7.21
C HIS A 141 -40.48 40.57 -7.24
N THR A 142 -39.37 39.82 -7.29
CA THR A 142 -38.04 40.37 -7.53
C THR A 142 -37.59 39.85 -8.87
N GLU A 143 -37.38 40.74 -9.84
CA GLU A 143 -36.83 40.37 -11.14
C GLU A 143 -35.32 40.10 -10.96
N PRO A 144 -34.81 38.90 -11.29
CA PRO A 144 -33.40 38.60 -11.11
C PRO A 144 -32.55 39.43 -12.07
N GLU A 145 -31.78 40.38 -11.56
CA GLU A 145 -30.71 41.05 -12.33
C GLU A 145 -29.57 40.05 -12.57
N VAL A 146 -29.47 39.53 -13.80
CA VAL A 146 -28.28 38.83 -14.27
C VAL A 146 -27.19 39.86 -14.53
N LYS A 147 -26.30 40.05 -13.55
CA LYS A 147 -25.07 40.82 -13.78
C LYS A 147 -24.17 40.00 -14.70
N ASN A 148 -24.17 40.32 -15.99
CA ASN A 148 -23.11 39.95 -16.93
C ASN A 148 -22.11 41.10 -17.01
N PRO A 149 -21.17 41.25 -16.04
CA PRO A 149 -20.11 42.23 -16.18
C PRO A 149 -19.30 41.89 -17.43
N LEU A 150 -19.03 42.91 -18.24
CA LEU A 150 -18.06 42.77 -19.31
C LEU A 150 -16.69 42.42 -18.70
N PRO A 151 -15.86 41.61 -19.39
CA PRO A 151 -14.50 41.36 -18.94
C PRO A 151 -13.76 42.69 -18.78
N ASP A 152 -12.99 42.80 -17.71
CA ASP A 152 -12.18 43.99 -17.46
C ASP A 152 -10.96 44.04 -18.40
N ASN A 153 -10.28 45.20 -18.43
CA ASN A 153 -9.11 45.39 -19.28
C ASN A 153 -7.97 44.43 -18.95
N GLU A 154 -7.89 43.94 -17.71
CA GLU A 154 -6.85 42.99 -17.30
C GLU A 154 -7.09 41.62 -17.92
N ALA A 155 -8.33 41.10 -17.83
CA ALA A 155 -8.72 39.85 -18.46
C ALA A 155 -8.52 39.88 -19.99
N ILE A 156 -8.88 41.00 -20.64
CA ILE A 156 -8.68 41.18 -22.09
C ILE A 156 -7.18 41.20 -22.43
N SER A 157 -6.35 41.85 -21.60
CA SER A 157 -4.91 41.91 -21.82
C SER A 157 -4.24 40.54 -21.65
N GLN A 158 -4.66 39.77 -20.64
CA GLN A 158 -4.16 38.41 -20.40
C GLN A 158 -4.53 37.48 -21.56
N GLU A 159 -5.78 37.52 -22.02
CA GLU A 159 -6.23 36.71 -23.18
C GLU A 159 -5.43 37.07 -24.45
N LYS A 160 -5.17 38.36 -24.67
CA LYS A 160 -4.36 38.81 -25.81
C LYS A 160 -2.92 38.33 -25.73
N GLN A 161 -2.31 38.34 -24.54
CA GLN A 161 -0.96 37.84 -24.31
C GLN A 161 -0.89 36.32 -24.53
N GLU A 162 -1.85 35.57 -23.99
CA GLU A 162 -1.91 34.12 -24.16
C GLU A 162 -2.06 33.74 -25.63
N LYS A 163 -2.93 34.44 -26.36
CA LYS A 163 -3.12 34.23 -27.80
C LYS A 163 -1.83 34.47 -28.57
N ALA A 164 -1.14 35.59 -28.30
CA ALA A 164 0.12 35.92 -28.95
C ALA A 164 1.22 34.88 -28.64
N PHE A 165 1.25 34.36 -27.41
CA PHE A 165 2.18 33.30 -27.02
C PHE A 165 1.92 32.00 -27.78
N LYS A 166 0.64 31.59 -27.91
CA LYS A 166 0.26 30.40 -28.69
C LYS A 166 0.63 30.53 -30.17
N GLU A 167 0.32 31.67 -30.79
CA GLU A 167 0.71 31.96 -32.18
C GLU A 167 2.24 31.91 -32.36
N SER A 168 3.01 32.41 -31.39
CA SER A 168 4.48 32.32 -31.42
C SER A 168 5.00 30.89 -31.33
N LEU A 169 4.32 30.00 -30.61
CA LEU A 169 4.69 28.58 -30.53
C LEU A 169 4.33 27.83 -31.81
N GLU A 170 3.20 28.15 -32.45
CA GLU A 170 2.81 27.55 -33.74
C GLU A 170 3.83 27.86 -34.84
N HIS A 171 4.39 29.06 -34.85
CA HIS A 171 5.42 29.48 -35.81
C HIS A 171 6.86 29.25 -35.33
N PHE A 172 7.06 28.50 -34.24
CA PHE A 172 8.40 28.26 -33.70
C PHE A 172 9.24 27.39 -34.65
N ASN A 173 10.38 27.92 -35.11
CA ASN A 173 11.31 27.18 -35.95
C ASN A 173 12.17 26.21 -35.12
N LYS A 174 11.80 24.93 -35.13
CA LYS A 174 12.55 23.85 -34.47
C LYS A 174 13.98 23.66 -35.01
N THR A 175 14.26 24.08 -36.23
CA THR A 175 15.62 23.97 -36.82
C THR A 175 16.61 24.98 -36.24
N SER A 176 16.12 26.02 -35.53
CA SER A 176 16.95 26.97 -34.79
C SER A 176 17.43 26.44 -33.43
N LEU A 177 16.97 25.26 -33.00
CA LEU A 177 17.43 24.61 -31.78
C LEU A 177 18.81 23.97 -32.02
N ARG A 178 19.76 24.22 -31.12
CA ARG A 178 21.08 23.58 -31.18
C ARG A 178 20.93 22.08 -30.87
N PRO A 179 21.42 21.17 -31.75
CA PRO A 179 21.52 19.76 -31.42
C PRO A 179 22.39 19.60 -30.17
N THR A 180 21.88 18.87 -29.17
CA THR A 180 22.64 18.49 -27.98
C THR A 180 22.67 16.97 -27.94
N GLU A 181 23.86 16.37 -28.01
CA GLU A 181 24.00 14.93 -27.83
C GLU A 181 23.75 14.57 -26.35
N PRO A 182 22.90 13.57 -26.06
CA PRO A 182 22.70 13.11 -24.69
C PRO A 182 24.00 12.46 -24.18
N ALA A 183 24.69 13.13 -23.27
CA ALA A 183 25.85 12.56 -22.58
C ALA A 183 25.36 11.48 -21.59
N VAL A 184 25.41 10.22 -22.00
CA VAL A 184 25.22 9.06 -21.11
C VAL A 184 26.45 8.96 -20.22
N LYS A 185 26.35 9.48 -18.99
CA LYS A 185 27.38 9.27 -17.97
C LYS A 185 27.24 7.85 -17.42
N ASN A 186 27.94 6.89 -18.03
CA ASN A 186 28.27 5.61 -17.38
C ASN A 186 29.68 5.74 -16.79
N PRO A 187 29.86 6.36 -15.61
CA PRO A 187 31.16 6.37 -14.97
C PRO A 187 31.58 4.93 -14.66
N LEU A 188 32.83 4.60 -14.99
CA LEU A 188 33.43 3.35 -14.56
C LEU A 188 33.44 3.30 -13.02
N PRO A 189 33.29 2.12 -12.40
CA PRO A 189 33.36 2.01 -10.95
C PRO A 189 34.74 2.47 -10.46
N ASP A 190 34.74 3.32 -9.43
CA ASP A 190 35.96 3.86 -8.83
C ASP A 190 36.76 2.76 -8.11
N THR A 191 38.06 3.01 -7.92
CA THR A 191 39.01 2.07 -7.30
C THR A 191 38.55 1.58 -5.92
N GLU A 192 37.84 2.43 -5.17
CA GLU A 192 37.28 2.08 -3.86
C GLU A 192 36.21 0.99 -3.97
N VAL A 193 35.28 1.11 -4.93
CA VAL A 193 34.21 0.15 -5.19
C VAL A 193 34.81 -1.20 -5.59
N ILE A 194 35.81 -1.19 -6.48
CA ILE A 194 36.51 -2.41 -6.92
C ILE A 194 37.20 -3.11 -5.75
N ASN A 195 37.84 -2.35 -4.86
CA ASN A 195 38.53 -2.92 -3.70
C ASN A 195 37.56 -3.46 -2.65
N GLN A 196 36.39 -2.82 -2.48
CA GLN A 196 35.34 -3.32 -1.60
C GLN A 196 34.77 -4.64 -2.12
N GLU A 197 34.48 -4.74 -3.42
CA GLU A 197 33.99 -5.96 -4.04
C GLU A 197 35.01 -7.10 -3.93
N LYS A 198 36.30 -6.82 -4.13
CA LYS A 198 37.38 -7.82 -3.91
C LYS A 198 37.41 -8.35 -2.48
N LYS A 199 37.29 -7.49 -1.47
CA LYS A 199 37.23 -7.90 -0.06
C LYS A 199 36.00 -8.75 0.22
N GLU A 200 34.86 -8.40 -0.36
CA GLU A 200 33.62 -9.17 -0.18
C GLU A 200 33.74 -10.58 -0.80
N VAL A 201 34.31 -10.68 -2.01
CA VAL A 201 34.57 -11.95 -2.67
C VAL A 201 35.52 -12.82 -1.83
N GLU A 202 36.58 -12.24 -1.28
CA GLU A 202 37.52 -12.94 -0.42
C GLU A 202 36.86 -13.42 0.89
N LEU A 203 36.05 -12.57 1.53
CA LEU A 203 35.28 -12.93 2.71
C LEU A 203 34.34 -14.11 2.42
N ARG A 204 33.57 -14.03 1.32
CA ARG A 204 32.64 -15.09 0.90
C ARG A 204 33.36 -16.42 0.68
N LYS A 205 34.55 -16.41 0.06
CA LYS A 205 35.38 -17.62 -0.08
C LYS A 205 35.82 -18.16 1.28
N SER A 206 36.32 -17.31 2.17
CA SER A 206 36.79 -17.73 3.50
C SER A 206 35.68 -18.35 4.35
N VAL A 207 34.45 -17.80 4.28
CA VAL A 207 33.28 -18.34 4.97
C VAL A 207 32.80 -19.64 4.32
N SER A 208 32.86 -19.75 2.99
CA SER A 208 32.50 -20.98 2.28
C SER A 208 33.47 -22.13 2.56
N GLU A 209 34.75 -21.83 2.78
CA GLU A 209 35.80 -22.81 3.07
C GLU A 209 35.96 -23.07 4.58
N PHE A 210 35.18 -22.39 5.42
CA PHE A 210 35.28 -22.51 6.87
C PHE A 210 34.83 -23.90 7.35
N ASP A 211 35.77 -24.61 7.96
CA ASP A 211 35.55 -25.93 8.55
C ASP A 211 34.79 -25.81 9.88
N LYS A 212 33.49 -26.17 9.84
CA LYS A 212 32.59 -26.15 11.00
C LYS A 212 33.05 -27.09 12.14
N SER A 213 33.90 -28.08 11.87
CA SER A 213 34.42 -28.97 12.91
C SER A 213 35.39 -28.27 13.89
N LYS A 214 35.88 -27.07 13.52
CA LYS A 214 36.72 -26.22 14.37
C LYS A 214 35.91 -25.40 15.38
N LEU A 215 34.58 -25.40 15.29
CA LEU A 215 33.73 -24.74 16.28
C LEU A 215 33.67 -25.61 17.54
N ALA A 216 33.88 -24.99 18.70
CA ALA A 216 33.69 -25.66 19.98
C ALA A 216 32.22 -26.05 20.15
N HIS A 217 31.97 -27.32 20.47
CA HIS A 217 30.63 -27.78 20.83
C HIS A 217 30.25 -27.17 22.19
N VAL A 218 29.15 -26.42 22.23
CA VAL A 218 28.52 -25.96 23.46
C VAL A 218 27.17 -26.64 23.55
N GLU A 219 26.98 -27.46 24.58
CA GLU A 219 25.70 -28.09 24.87
C GLU A 219 24.79 -27.05 25.53
N PRO A 220 23.60 -26.77 24.99
CA PRO A 220 22.69 -25.78 25.57
C PRO A 220 22.12 -26.29 26.90
N GLU A 221 22.52 -25.70 28.02
CA GLU A 221 21.87 -25.92 29.32
C GLU A 221 20.59 -25.09 29.40
N GLU A 222 19.44 -25.75 29.30
CA GLU A 222 18.15 -25.14 29.60
C GLU A 222 17.93 -25.14 31.12
N LYS A 223 17.97 -23.97 31.74
CA LYS A 223 17.83 -23.81 33.19
C LYS A 223 16.35 -23.82 33.59
N LEU A 224 15.74 -25.01 33.61
CA LEU A 224 14.39 -25.22 34.15
C LEU A 224 14.44 -25.29 35.69
N THR A 225 14.50 -24.15 36.37
CA THR A 225 14.35 -24.12 37.83
C THR A 225 12.87 -24.26 38.18
N LEU A 226 12.53 -25.31 38.93
CA LEU A 226 11.21 -25.47 39.54
C LEU A 226 10.89 -24.26 40.43
N PRO A 227 9.64 -23.77 40.47
CA PRO A 227 9.26 -22.67 41.33
C PRO A 227 9.52 -23.01 42.80
N ASP A 228 10.13 -22.07 43.52
CA ASP A 228 10.49 -22.25 44.92
C ASP A 228 9.24 -22.38 45.82
N THR A 229 9.42 -23.01 46.99
CA THR A 229 8.34 -23.26 47.94
C THR A 229 7.61 -21.98 48.36
N GLU A 230 8.32 -20.85 48.40
CA GLU A 230 7.75 -19.53 48.70
C GLU A 230 6.76 -19.06 47.63
N VAL A 231 7.10 -19.24 46.35
CA VAL A 231 6.23 -18.89 45.20
C VAL A 231 4.94 -19.71 45.24
N ILE A 232 5.05 -21.00 45.54
CA ILE A 232 3.90 -21.91 45.66
C ILE A 232 2.99 -21.51 46.82
N GLN A 233 3.56 -21.11 47.97
CA GLN A 233 2.78 -20.65 49.12
C GLN A 233 2.08 -19.32 48.86
N GLN A 234 2.73 -18.40 48.15
CA GLN A 234 2.16 -17.12 47.76
C GLN A 234 0.98 -17.32 46.80
N GLU A 235 1.13 -18.18 45.79
CA GLU A 235 0.05 -18.48 44.85
C GLU A 235 -1.15 -19.13 45.56
N LYS A 236 -0.89 -20.05 46.49
CA LYS A 236 -1.95 -20.69 47.29
C LYS A 236 -2.72 -19.69 48.15
N THR A 237 -2.03 -18.75 48.79
CA THR A 237 -2.68 -17.71 49.61
C THR A 237 -3.46 -16.70 48.75
N GLU A 238 -2.99 -16.39 47.55
CA GLU A 238 -3.74 -15.54 46.62
C GLU A 238 -5.03 -16.20 46.12
N LEU A 239 -4.97 -17.50 45.78
CA LEU A 239 -6.14 -18.30 45.41
C LEU A 239 -7.19 -18.34 46.53
N GLU A 240 -6.76 -18.48 47.77
CA GLU A 240 -7.66 -18.49 48.92
C GLU A 240 -8.34 -17.14 49.14
N LYS A 241 -7.59 -16.03 49.00
CA LYS A 241 -8.16 -14.67 49.04
C LYS A 241 -9.18 -14.44 47.92
N LYS A 242 -8.87 -14.87 46.69
CA LYS A 242 -9.78 -14.77 45.53
C LYS A 242 -11.09 -15.51 45.79
N LYS A 243 -11.02 -16.74 46.29
CA LYS A 243 -12.22 -17.52 46.66
C LYS A 243 -13.04 -16.85 47.76
N GLY A 244 -12.38 -16.29 48.78
CA GLY A 244 -13.06 -15.57 49.85
C GLY A 244 -13.81 -14.32 49.36
N ILE A 245 -13.24 -13.58 48.41
CA ILE A 245 -13.88 -12.42 47.78
C ILE A 245 -15.05 -12.85 46.90
N GLU A 246 -14.89 -13.93 46.11
CA GLU A 246 -15.95 -14.45 45.25
C GLU A 246 -17.18 -14.94 46.06
N GLN A 247 -16.94 -15.52 47.23
CA GLN A 247 -17.98 -15.98 48.15
C GLN A 247 -18.53 -14.86 49.06
N PHE A 248 -18.00 -13.65 48.99
CA PHE A 248 -18.39 -12.56 49.87
C PHE A 248 -19.81 -12.07 49.56
N ASN A 249 -20.72 -12.25 50.52
CA ASN A 249 -22.09 -11.78 50.39
C ASN A 249 -22.20 -10.28 50.69
N ARG A 250 -22.26 -9.45 49.65
CA ARG A 250 -22.44 -7.99 49.78
C ARG A 250 -23.65 -7.58 50.62
N ARG A 251 -24.70 -8.40 50.71
CA ARG A 251 -25.91 -8.11 51.51
C ARG A 251 -25.68 -8.26 53.02
N SER A 252 -24.57 -8.86 53.46
CA SER A 252 -24.22 -8.92 54.90
C SER A 252 -23.55 -7.64 55.40
N LEU A 253 -23.23 -6.69 54.51
CA LEU A 253 -22.76 -5.37 54.91
C LEU A 253 -23.93 -4.58 55.49
N LYS A 254 -23.75 -4.07 56.72
CA LYS A 254 -24.72 -3.17 57.35
C LYS A 254 -24.78 -1.88 56.55
N HIS A 255 -25.98 -1.43 56.21
CA HIS A 255 -26.17 -0.11 55.61
C HIS A 255 -25.75 0.93 56.66
N ILE A 256 -24.72 1.72 56.34
CA ILE A 256 -24.36 2.90 57.12
C ILE A 256 -24.87 4.11 56.35
N GLU A 257 -25.74 4.88 56.98
CA GLU A 257 -26.21 6.14 56.43
C GLU A 257 -25.13 7.18 56.72
N THR A 258 -24.47 7.67 55.68
CA THR A 258 -23.47 8.72 55.80
C THR A 258 -24.18 10.05 56.03
N GLU A 259 -24.14 10.58 57.25
CA GLU A 259 -24.53 11.96 57.51
C GLU A 259 -23.47 12.91 56.97
N GLU A 260 -23.71 13.48 55.78
CA GLU A 260 -22.96 14.63 55.28
C GLU A 260 -23.37 15.87 56.08
N LYS A 261 -22.57 16.23 57.09
CA LYS A 261 -22.72 17.51 57.77
C LYS A 261 -22.29 18.60 56.79
N ASN A 262 -23.28 19.29 56.23
CA ASN A 262 -23.09 20.49 55.43
C ASN A 262 -23.47 21.71 56.29
N PRO A 263 -22.69 22.06 57.34
CA PRO A 263 -23.01 23.20 58.18
C PRO A 263 -22.94 24.47 57.34
N LEU A 264 -23.99 25.28 57.42
CA LEU A 264 -23.97 26.62 56.82
C LEU A 264 -22.86 27.44 57.49
N PRO A 265 -22.15 28.29 56.74
CA PRO A 265 -21.13 29.19 57.29
C PRO A 265 -21.70 29.97 58.48
N SER A 266 -20.96 29.98 59.60
CA SER A 266 -21.35 30.74 60.77
C SER A 266 -21.22 32.24 60.51
N LYS A 267 -21.86 33.05 61.34
CA LYS A 267 -21.77 34.51 61.25
C LYS A 267 -20.31 34.99 61.37
N ASP A 268 -19.51 34.29 62.19
CA ASP A 268 -18.10 34.58 62.35
C ASP A 268 -17.29 34.25 61.08
N ASP A 269 -17.62 33.14 60.40
CA ASP A 269 -16.99 32.77 59.11
C ASP A 269 -17.24 33.85 58.04
N ILE A 270 -18.48 34.35 57.98
CA ILE A 270 -18.88 35.41 57.03
C ILE A 270 -18.19 36.74 57.36
N ASP A 271 -18.07 37.09 58.64
CA ASP A 271 -17.46 38.34 59.07
C ASP A 271 -15.93 38.33 58.92
N LEU A 272 -15.31 37.15 59.02
CA LEU A 272 -13.88 36.94 58.78
C LEU A 272 -13.54 37.05 57.28
N GLU A 273 -14.36 36.47 56.41
CA GLU A 273 -14.21 36.58 54.96
C GLU A 273 -14.38 38.04 54.48
N LYS A 274 -15.36 38.77 55.03
CA LYS A 274 -15.55 40.21 54.76
C LYS A 274 -14.39 41.09 55.22
N LYS A 275 -13.63 40.66 56.23
CA LYS A 275 -12.40 41.36 56.66
C LYS A 275 -11.21 41.06 55.74
N CYS A 276 -11.14 39.86 55.16
CA CYS A 276 -10.06 39.47 54.25
C CYS A 276 -10.24 40.02 52.82
N CYS A 277 -11.45 40.44 52.42
CA CYS A 277 -11.72 41.06 51.11
C CYS A 277 -11.57 42.60 51.07
N LYS A 278 -10.70 43.19 51.90
CA LYS A 278 -10.33 44.62 51.82
C LYS A 278 -8.87 44.81 51.45
#